data_AF-A0A7S4Q8W7-F1
#
_entry.id   AF-A0A7S4Q8W7-F1
#
_cell.length_a   1.000
_cell.length_b   1.000
_cell.length_c   1.000
_cell.angle_alpha   90.00
_cell.angle_beta   90.00
_cell.angle_gamma   90.00
#
_symmetry.space_group_name_H-M   'P 1'
#
loop_
_entity.id
_entity.type
_entity.pdbx_description
1 polymer ?
#
loop_
_entity_poly.entity_id
_entity_poly.type
_entity_poly.pdbx_seq_one_letter_code
_entity_poly.pdbx_strand_id
1 'polypeptide(L)'
;MPAAQAGDYVDAELAETLLRQSYTEILRHAAGMRATSLACPAIGCGIRTYPIREAARIGLGAILEDRLVPYVEVRIWDWVTFLSWRQECEALALTACEEADVQDALWDGEPLANWHSKQLSREKQYCAVM
;
A
#
# COMPACT_ATOMS: atom_id res chain seq x y z
N MET A 1 -17.87 5.51 6.94
CA MET A 1 -17.80 6.28 8.21
C MET A 1 -17.09 7.60 7.92
N PRO A 2 -17.53 8.72 8.53
CA PRO A 2 -17.01 10.05 8.20
C PRO A 2 -15.54 10.21 8.62
N ALA A 3 -14.77 10.98 7.84
CA ALA A 3 -13.32 11.17 7.92
C ALA A 3 -12.79 11.89 9.20
N ALA A 4 -13.57 11.95 10.28
CA ALA A 4 -13.26 12.70 11.50
C ALA A 4 -12.54 11.89 12.59
N GLN A 5 -11.96 10.73 12.26
CA GLN A 5 -11.19 9.88 13.19
C GLN A 5 -9.69 9.87 12.85
N ALA A 6 -9.13 11.00 12.46
CA ALA A 6 -7.72 11.21 12.75
C ALA A 6 -7.64 11.29 14.28
N GLY A 7 -7.04 10.30 14.95
CA GLY A 7 -6.73 10.45 16.37
C GLY A 7 -5.98 11.77 16.55
N ASP A 8 -6.27 12.53 17.61
CA ASP A 8 -5.56 13.75 17.94
C ASP A 8 -4.08 13.41 18.11
N TYR A 9 -3.31 13.51 17.03
CA TYR A 9 -1.86 13.41 17.09
C TYR A 9 -1.40 14.60 17.90
N VAL A 10 -0.91 14.33 19.11
CA VAL A 10 -0.37 15.34 20.04
C VAL A 10 0.68 16.22 19.35
N ASP A 11 1.34 15.67 18.32
CA ASP A 11 2.19 16.39 17.40
C ASP A 11 2.05 15.79 15.97
N ALA A 12 1.24 16.45 15.13
CA ALA A 12 1.01 16.02 13.75
C ALA A 12 2.27 16.15 12.88
N GLU A 13 3.11 17.15 13.15
CA GLU A 13 4.36 17.40 12.41
C GLU A 13 5.39 16.30 12.70
N LEU A 14 5.51 15.91 13.98
CA LEU A 14 6.34 14.77 14.36
C LEU A 14 5.83 13.47 13.74
N ALA A 15 4.52 13.27 13.71
CA ALA A 15 3.94 12.06 13.12
C ALA A 15 4.18 11.97 11.60
N GLU A 16 4.05 13.08 10.86
CA GLU A 16 4.43 13.17 9.45
C GLU A 16 5.93 12.86 9.26
N THR A 17 6.78 13.48 10.07
CA THR A 17 8.24 13.28 10.03
C THR A 17 8.61 11.82 10.22
N LEU A 18 8.05 11.17 11.26
CA LEU A 18 8.30 9.77 11.55
C LEU A 18 7.77 8.83 10.47
N LEU A 19 6.63 9.15 9.86
CA LEU A 19 6.08 8.35 8.78
C LEU A 19 6.95 8.42 7.53
N ARG A 20 7.37 9.63 7.13
CA ARG A 20 8.30 9.82 6.01
C ARG A 20 9.61 9.09 6.26
N GLN A 21 10.19 9.27 7.45
CA GLN A 21 11.44 8.61 7.84
C GLN A 21 11.30 7.09 7.77
N SER A 22 10.16 6.53 8.20
CA SER A 22 9.92 5.08 8.13
C SER A 22 10.01 4.55 6.70
N TYR A 23 9.39 5.22 5.71
CA TYR A 23 9.50 4.82 4.31
C TYR A 23 10.92 4.95 3.77
N THR A 24 11.57 6.09 4.01
CA THR A 24 12.94 6.36 3.54
C THR A 24 13.94 5.33 4.09
N GLU A 25 13.88 5.00 5.38
CA GLU A 25 14.79 4.01 5.96
C GLU A 25 14.54 2.60 5.41
N ILE A 26 13.28 2.20 5.19
CA ILE A 26 12.97 0.92 4.54
C ILE A 26 13.57 0.87 3.12
N LEU A 27 13.41 1.93 2.33
CA LEU A 27 13.94 2.02 0.97
C LEU A 27 15.47 1.96 0.95
N ARG A 28 16.14 2.70 1.87
CA ARG A 28 17.60 2.67 2.03
C ARG A 28 18.10 1.28 2.42
N HIS A 29 17.44 0.62 3.37
CA HIS A 29 17.80 -0.73 3.77
C HIS A 29 17.61 -1.73 2.62
N ALA A 30 16.49 -1.68 1.91
CA ALA A 30 16.23 -2.52 0.74
C ALA A 30 17.31 -2.32 -0.35
N ALA A 31 17.64 -1.08 -0.68
CA ALA A 31 18.70 -0.77 -1.64
C ALA A 31 20.09 -1.22 -1.16
N GLY A 32 20.39 -1.08 0.14
CA GLY A 32 21.62 -1.60 0.76
C GLY A 32 21.77 -3.12 0.64
N MET A 33 20.65 -3.84 0.67
CA MET A 33 20.59 -5.28 0.39
C MET A 33 20.62 -5.63 -1.10
N ARG A 34 20.67 -4.62 -1.99
CA ARG A 34 20.54 -4.75 -3.45
C ARG A 34 19.22 -5.38 -3.88
N ALA A 35 18.14 -5.13 -3.12
CA ALA A 35 16.81 -5.55 -3.52
C ALA A 35 16.38 -4.81 -4.80
N THR A 36 15.82 -5.55 -5.75
CA THR A 36 15.27 -4.99 -7.00
C THR A 36 13.78 -4.70 -6.89
N SER A 37 13.12 -5.27 -5.89
CA SER A 37 11.71 -5.09 -5.60
C SER A 37 11.45 -4.99 -4.09
N LEU A 38 10.39 -4.27 -3.72
CA LEU A 38 9.93 -4.13 -2.33
C LEU A 38 8.41 -4.13 -2.30
N ALA A 39 7.82 -4.97 -1.44
CA ALA A 39 6.42 -4.86 -1.06
C ALA A 39 6.32 -4.20 0.32
N CYS A 40 5.53 -3.14 0.44
CA CYS A 40 5.30 -2.44 1.70
C CYS A 40 3.80 -2.31 1.99
N PRO A 41 3.37 -2.33 3.26
CA PRO A 41 1.98 -2.05 3.60
C PRO A 41 1.70 -0.54 3.53
N ALA A 42 0.43 -0.13 3.59
CA ALA A 42 0.04 1.25 3.87
C ALA A 42 0.38 1.64 5.33
N ILE A 43 1.63 2.01 5.59
CA ILE A 43 2.13 2.38 6.93
C ILE A 43 1.34 3.58 7.47
N GLY A 44 0.95 3.52 8.75
CA GLY A 44 0.17 4.57 9.43
C GLY A 44 -1.34 4.33 9.41
N CYS A 45 -1.88 3.63 8.41
CA CYS A 45 -3.32 3.41 8.24
C CYS A 45 -3.93 2.30 9.13
N GLY A 46 -3.11 1.56 9.87
CA GLY A 46 -3.57 0.49 10.77
C GLY A 46 -4.03 1.00 12.13
N ILE A 47 -3.65 0.31 13.22
CA ILE A 47 -4.03 0.67 14.61
C ILE A 47 -3.62 2.08 15.03
N ARG A 48 -2.65 2.69 14.33
CA ARG A 48 -2.23 4.07 14.56
C ARG A 48 -3.27 5.08 14.09
N THR A 49 -4.18 4.71 13.20
CA THR A 49 -5.26 5.58 12.69
C THR A 49 -4.75 6.92 12.16
N TYR A 50 -3.60 6.93 11.48
CA TYR A 50 -3.12 8.13 10.78
C TYR A 50 -4.07 8.47 9.64
N PRO A 51 -4.36 9.75 9.37
CA PRO A 51 -5.24 10.12 8.26
C PRO A 51 -4.78 9.44 6.97
N ILE A 52 -5.65 8.60 6.40
CA ILE A 52 -5.31 7.69 5.31
C ILE A 52 -4.71 8.44 4.11
N ARG A 53 -5.35 9.55 3.73
CA ARG A 53 -4.91 10.38 2.61
C ARG A 53 -3.54 11.01 2.84
N GLU A 54 -3.29 11.51 4.05
CA GLU A 54 -1.98 12.04 4.44
C GLU A 54 -0.91 10.94 4.42
N ALA A 55 -1.24 9.75 4.95
CA ALA A 55 -0.32 8.61 4.92
C ALA A 55 0.06 8.20 3.48
N ALA A 56 -0.91 8.18 2.57
CA ALA A 56 -0.68 7.90 1.15
C ALA A 56 0.23 8.96 0.52
N ARG A 57 -0.10 10.25 0.69
CA ARG A 57 0.69 11.37 0.18
C ARG A 57 2.14 11.31 0.65
N ILE A 58 2.35 11.09 1.95
CA ILE A 58 3.69 11.01 2.55
C ILE A 58 4.46 9.78 2.05
N GLY A 59 3.82 8.60 2.05
CA GLY A 59 4.45 7.36 1.65
C GLY A 59 4.85 7.33 0.17
N LEU A 60 3.92 7.71 -0.72
CA LEU A 60 4.19 7.82 -2.15
C LEU A 60 5.25 8.89 -2.44
N GLY A 61 5.20 10.03 -1.74
CA GLY A 61 6.21 11.07 -1.84
C GLY A 61 7.62 10.56 -1.52
N ALA A 62 7.78 9.84 -0.40
CA ALA A 62 9.07 9.25 -0.02
C ALA A 62 9.57 8.23 -1.05
N ILE A 63 8.69 7.36 -1.55
CA ILE A 63 9.02 6.37 -2.61
C ILE A 63 9.51 7.07 -3.89
N LEU A 64 8.84 8.16 -4.26
CA LEU A 64 9.12 8.92 -5.47
C LEU A 64 10.40 9.73 -5.42
N GLU A 65 10.72 10.32 -4.27
CA GLU A 65 11.89 11.18 -4.07
C GLU A 65 13.18 10.36 -4.15
N ASP A 66 13.21 9.20 -3.50
CA ASP A 66 14.42 8.41 -3.33
C ASP A 66 14.70 7.50 -4.53
N ARG A 67 13.66 6.90 -5.16
CA ARG A 67 13.76 5.92 -6.26
C ARG A 67 14.87 4.85 -6.08
N LEU A 68 15.19 4.53 -4.83
CA LEU A 68 16.33 3.68 -4.48
C LEU A 68 16.09 2.20 -4.83
N VAL A 69 14.83 1.78 -4.88
CA VAL A 69 14.41 0.44 -5.28
C VAL A 69 13.65 0.55 -6.61
N PRO A 70 14.02 -0.23 -7.65
CA PRO A 70 13.40 -0.12 -8.98
C PRO A 70 11.90 -0.37 -9.01
N TYR A 71 11.41 -1.32 -8.21
CA TYR A 71 10.00 -1.67 -8.14
C TYR A 71 9.52 -1.63 -6.69
N VAL A 72 8.51 -0.81 -6.41
CA VAL A 72 7.88 -0.73 -5.09
C VAL A 72 6.38 -0.93 -5.26
N GLU A 73 5.86 -1.90 -4.52
CA GLU A 73 4.43 -2.19 -4.45
C GLU A 73 3.90 -1.84 -3.06
N VAL A 74 2.76 -1.15 -3.02
CA VAL A 74 2.03 -0.89 -1.77
C VAL A 74 0.85 -1.86 -1.67
N ARG A 75 0.89 -2.77 -0.70
CA ARG A 75 -0.15 -3.77 -0.45
C ARG A 75 -1.19 -3.24 0.52
N ILE A 76 -2.44 -3.20 0.07
CA ILE A 76 -3.57 -2.65 0.81
C ILE A 76 -4.70 -3.68 0.83
N TRP A 77 -5.27 -3.92 2.02
CA TRP A 77 -6.25 -4.99 2.25
C TRP A 77 -7.69 -4.51 2.36
N ASP A 78 -7.91 -3.22 2.58
CA ASP A 78 -9.24 -2.63 2.67
C ASP A 78 -9.48 -1.60 1.56
N TRP A 79 -10.74 -1.52 1.13
CA TRP A 79 -11.12 -0.73 -0.04
C TRP A 79 -11.01 0.78 0.18
N VAL A 80 -11.23 1.26 1.40
CA VAL A 80 -11.21 2.70 1.72
C VAL A 80 -9.78 3.23 1.66
N THR A 81 -8.83 2.51 2.26
CA THR A 81 -7.41 2.79 2.16
C THR A 81 -6.96 2.70 0.70
N PHE A 82 -7.37 1.65 -0.02
CA PHE A 82 -6.98 1.47 -1.43
C PHE A 82 -7.40 2.65 -2.30
N LEU A 83 -8.66 3.08 -2.23
CA LEU A 83 -9.15 4.21 -3.02
C LEU A 83 -8.42 5.51 -2.69
N SER A 84 -8.12 5.76 -1.41
CA SER A 84 -7.38 6.95 -0.99
C SER A 84 -5.95 6.96 -1.53
N TRP A 85 -5.27 5.82 -1.48
CA TRP A 85 -3.92 5.66 -2.04
C TRP A 85 -3.91 5.79 -3.56
N ARG A 86 -4.91 5.22 -4.25
CA ARG A 86 -5.07 5.36 -5.69
C ARG A 86 -5.26 6.82 -6.11
N GLN A 87 -6.11 7.57 -5.40
CA GLN A 87 -6.31 9.01 -5.66
C GLN A 87 -5.01 9.80 -5.52
N GLU A 88 -4.17 9.49 -4.52
CA GLU A 88 -2.88 10.15 -4.37
C GLU A 88 -1.86 9.72 -5.43
N CYS A 89 -1.89 8.46 -5.90
CA CYS A 89 -1.12 8.07 -7.09
C CYS A 89 -1.51 8.90 -8.31
N GLU A 90 -2.81 9.04 -8.58
CA GLU A 90 -3.33 9.85 -9.69
C GLU A 90 -2.91 11.33 -9.54
N ALA A 91 -2.99 11.89 -8.32
CA ALA A 91 -2.58 13.27 -8.03
C ALA A 91 -1.08 13.51 -8.25
N LEU A 92 -0.24 12.49 -8.02
CA LEU A 92 1.20 12.53 -8.24
C LEU A 92 1.62 12.12 -9.66
N ALA A 93 0.65 11.93 -10.56
CA ALA A 93 0.87 11.40 -11.91
C ALA A 93 1.66 10.08 -11.94
N LEU A 94 1.50 9.27 -10.88
CA LEU A 94 2.01 7.91 -10.82
C LEU A 94 1.10 7.00 -11.63
N THR A 95 1.68 6.25 -12.56
CA THR A 95 0.98 5.14 -13.20
C THR A 95 0.77 4.06 -12.15
N ALA A 96 -0.48 3.86 -11.72
CA ALA A 96 -0.82 2.61 -11.04
C ALA A 96 -0.56 1.47 -12.03
N CYS A 97 0.23 0.45 -11.66
CA CYS A 97 0.34 -0.76 -12.47
C CYS A 97 -1.08 -1.30 -12.70
N GLU A 98 -1.42 -1.59 -13.96
CA GLU A 98 -2.69 -2.21 -14.27
C GLU A 98 -2.73 -3.59 -13.59
N GLU A 99 -3.91 -4.01 -13.13
CA GLU A 99 -4.14 -5.25 -12.38
C GLU A 99 -3.55 -6.50 -13.06
N ALA A 100 -3.41 -6.46 -14.39
CA ALA A 100 -2.77 -7.50 -15.20
C ALA A 100 -1.28 -7.72 -14.88
N ASP A 101 -0.52 -6.68 -14.51
CA ASP A 101 0.90 -6.79 -14.16
C ASP A 101 1.11 -7.37 -12.75
N VAL A 102 0.09 -7.26 -11.88
CA VAL A 102 0.11 -7.79 -10.51
C VAL A 102 -0.15 -9.30 -10.50
N GLN A 103 -0.90 -9.82 -11.47
CA GLN A 103 -1.21 -11.25 -11.58
C GLN A 103 0.00 -12.09 -12.00
N ASP A 104 0.86 -11.59 -12.90
CA ASP A 104 2.09 -12.27 -13.34
C ASP A 104 3.23 -12.17 -12.31
N ALA A 105 3.22 -11.15 -11.45
CA ALA A 105 4.22 -10.96 -10.39
C ALA A 105 3.95 -11.81 -9.13
N LEU A 106 2.85 -12.57 -9.08
CA LEU A 106 2.26 -13.04 -7.82
C LEU A 106 2.50 -14.49 -7.39
N TRP A 107 3.27 -15.34 -8.12
CA TRP A 107 3.85 -16.65 -7.67
C TRP A 107 3.90 -17.73 -8.79
N ASP A 108 4.99 -18.50 -8.82
CA ASP A 108 5.51 -19.35 -9.89
C ASP A 108 5.21 -20.87 -9.78
N GLY A 109 4.00 -21.22 -9.34
CA GLY A 109 3.41 -22.53 -9.66
C GLY A 109 3.60 -23.65 -8.62
N GLU A 110 2.61 -23.76 -7.73
CA GLU A 110 2.31 -24.84 -6.76
C GLU A 110 2.79 -24.60 -5.30
N PRO A 111 2.14 -25.23 -4.29
CA PRO A 111 0.78 -25.00 -3.85
C PRO A 111 0.74 -24.17 -2.54
N LEU A 112 -0.07 -23.11 -2.57
CA LEU A 112 -0.46 -22.22 -1.46
C LEU A 112 -1.35 -22.94 -0.42
N ALA A 113 -1.04 -24.18 0.01
CA ALA A 113 -1.84 -25.20 0.73
C ALA A 113 -2.78 -24.77 1.88
N ASN A 114 -2.75 -23.51 2.27
CA ASN A 114 -3.61 -22.90 3.29
C ASN A 114 -3.93 -21.40 3.04
N TRP A 115 -3.90 -20.92 1.79
CA TRP A 115 -4.84 -19.88 1.38
C TRP A 115 -6.25 -20.46 1.10
N HIS A 116 -6.50 -21.78 1.25
CA HIS A 116 -6.62 -22.75 0.14
C HIS A 116 -8.04 -22.90 -0.45
N SER A 117 -8.84 -21.87 -0.19
CA SER A 117 -10.29 -21.87 -0.24
C SER A 117 -10.80 -20.42 -0.33
N LYS A 118 -9.90 -19.43 -0.27
CA LYS A 118 -10.20 -18.00 -0.21
C LYS A 118 -10.64 -17.38 -1.53
N GLN A 119 -10.38 -18.02 -2.68
CA GLN A 119 -10.94 -17.61 -3.97
C GLN A 119 -12.29 -18.28 -4.27
N LEU A 120 -12.43 -19.60 -4.07
CA LEU A 120 -13.60 -20.36 -4.56
C LEU A 120 -14.97 -19.87 -4.03
N SER A 121 -14.99 -19.16 -2.90
CA SER A 121 -16.22 -18.63 -2.26
C SER A 121 -16.63 -17.23 -2.73
N ARG A 122 -15.70 -16.42 -3.24
CA ARG A 122 -15.97 -15.01 -3.57
C ARG A 122 -16.43 -14.82 -5.00
N GLU A 123 -16.10 -15.74 -5.90
CA GLU A 123 -16.55 -15.72 -7.30
C GLU A 123 -17.90 -16.41 -7.54
N LYS A 124 -18.40 -17.27 -6.64
CA LYS A 124 -19.83 -17.67 -6.70
C LYS A 124 -20.79 -16.53 -6.35
N GLN A 125 -20.27 -15.43 -5.83
CA GLN A 125 -20.98 -14.18 -5.61
C GLN A 125 -20.82 -13.18 -6.77
N TYR A 126 -20.31 -13.61 -7.93
CA TYR A 126 -20.79 -13.04 -9.18
C TYR A 126 -22.22 -13.56 -9.39
N CYS A 127 -23.18 -12.74 -8.98
CA CYS A 127 -24.57 -12.68 -9.41
C CYS A 127 -25.05 -13.82 -10.32
N ALA A 128 -25.30 -14.97 -9.70
CA ALA A 128 -26.34 -15.90 -10.14
C ALA A 128 -27.75 -15.40 -9.75
N VAL A 129 -27.92 -14.16 -9.27
CA VAL A 129 -29.24 -13.59 -8.94
C VAL A 129 -29.24 -12.08 -9.19
N MET A 130 -30.01 -11.71 -10.23
CA MET A 130 -30.43 -10.38 -10.72
C MET A 130 -29.47 -9.60 -11.62
#